data_AF-A0AAX4L0S4-F1
#
_entry.id   AF-A0AAX4L0S4-F1
#
_cell.length_a   1.000
_cell.length_b   1.000
_cell.length_c   1.000
_cell.angle_alpha   90.00
_cell.angle_beta   90.00
_cell.angle_gamma   90.00
#
_symmetry.space_group_name_H-M   'P 1'
#
loop_
_entity.id
_entity.type
_entity.pdbx_description
1 polymer ?
#
loop_
_entity_poly.entity_id
_entity_poly.type
_entity_poly.pdbx_seq_one_letter_code
_entity_poly.pdbx_strand_id
1 'polypeptide(L)'
;MTLERVVRVLAYYRDPALIERIASNFRKLFMDINWIYGWKVNDDNLYEFYIGVKDHNNFHTAILLLSKTVDIERVEILEDAQLKRIIIREGKIIEDQSEKINEGDMIIYVPVFNKIKGYSWGETYVKSIH
;
A
#
# COMPACT_ATOMS: atom_id res chain seq x y z
N MET A 1 0.74 -16.19 -13.49
CA MET A 1 0.39 -14.95 -12.73
C MET A 1 0.71 -15.21 -11.28
N THR A 2 1.79 -14.64 -10.76
CA THR A 2 2.00 -14.61 -9.31
C THR A 2 0.98 -13.65 -8.73
N LEU A 3 0.08 -14.14 -7.87
CA LEU A 3 -0.88 -13.30 -7.16
C LEU A 3 -0.09 -12.24 -6.37
N GLU A 4 -0.35 -10.97 -6.62
CA GLU A 4 0.19 -9.88 -5.82
C GLU A 4 -0.76 -9.62 -4.64
N ARG A 5 -0.21 -9.33 -3.48
CA ARG A 5 -0.97 -8.88 -2.31
C ARG A 5 -0.78 -7.37 -2.18
N VAL A 6 -1.88 -6.64 -2.04
CA VAL A 6 -1.83 -5.20 -1.79
C VAL A 6 -2.12 -4.93 -0.32
N VAL A 7 -1.24 -4.15 0.29
CA VAL A 7 -1.32 -3.75 1.69
C VAL A 7 -1.46 -2.23 1.75
N ARG A 8 -2.39 -1.75 2.56
CA ARG A 8 -2.51 -0.35 2.94
C ARG A 8 -1.97 -0.15 4.35
N VAL A 9 -1.12 0.84 4.54
CA VAL A 9 -0.49 1.17 5.81
C VAL A 9 -0.82 2.61 6.14
N LEU A 10 -1.43 2.85 7.29
CA LEU A 10 -1.49 4.19 7.86
C LEU A 10 -0.44 4.35 8.93
N ALA A 11 0.33 5.41 8.83
CA ALA A 11 1.46 5.65 9.70
C ALA A 11 1.72 7.14 9.93
N TYR A 12 2.25 7.46 11.11
CA TYR A 12 2.66 8.81 11.47
C TYR A 12 4.09 9.08 11.00
N TYR A 13 4.26 9.97 10.04
CA TYR A 13 5.56 10.37 9.52
C TYR A 13 6.26 11.32 10.48
N ARG A 14 6.90 10.76 11.50
CA ARG A 14 7.66 11.51 12.52
C ARG A 14 9.14 11.66 12.18
N ASP A 15 9.66 10.74 11.39
CA ASP A 15 11.06 10.74 10.97
C ASP A 15 11.22 10.21 9.53
N PRO A 16 12.33 10.56 8.85
CA PRO A 16 12.54 10.18 7.47
C PRO A 16 12.61 8.66 7.22
N ALA A 17 12.93 7.85 8.23
CA ALA A 17 13.20 6.42 8.07
C ALA A 17 11.93 5.54 8.07
N LEU A 18 10.73 6.15 8.09
CA LEU A 18 9.47 5.41 8.16
C LEU A 18 9.31 4.44 6.98
N ILE A 19 9.62 4.88 5.76
CA ILE A 19 9.46 4.07 4.54
C ILE A 19 10.43 2.88 4.57
N GLU A 20 11.66 3.09 5.04
CA GLU A 20 12.68 2.07 5.22
C GLU A 20 12.26 1.06 6.27
N ARG A 21 11.63 1.48 7.38
CA ARG A 21 11.07 0.56 8.39
C ARG A 21 9.98 -0.32 7.79
N ILE A 22 9.06 0.28 7.03
CA ILE A 22 7.99 -0.45 6.35
C ILE A 22 8.59 -1.45 5.36
N ALA A 23 9.53 -1.03 4.50
CA ALA A 23 10.15 -1.90 3.51
C ALA A 23 10.97 -3.03 4.15
N SER A 24 11.78 -2.69 5.17
CA SER A 24 12.60 -3.65 5.94
C SER A 24 11.75 -4.74 6.58
N ASN A 25 10.53 -4.41 7.02
CA ASN A 25 9.63 -5.39 7.61
C ASN A 25 9.29 -6.57 6.68
N PHE A 26 9.14 -6.30 5.38
CA PHE A 26 8.93 -7.35 4.37
C PHE A 26 10.25 -7.99 3.94
N ARG A 27 11.28 -7.18 3.68
CA ARG A 27 12.58 -7.67 3.17
C ARG A 27 13.29 -8.61 4.14
N LYS A 28 13.20 -8.37 5.45
CA LYS A 28 13.76 -9.27 6.49
C LYS A 28 13.12 -10.67 6.50
N LEU A 29 11.95 -10.82 5.89
CA LEU A 29 11.22 -12.08 5.75
C LEU A 29 11.34 -12.67 4.33
N PHE A 30 12.30 -12.18 3.54
CA PHE A 30 12.58 -12.56 2.15
C PHE A 30 11.40 -12.30 1.20
N MET A 31 10.56 -11.30 1.51
CA MET A 31 9.46 -10.91 0.65
C MET A 31 9.89 -9.77 -0.26
N ASP A 32 9.61 -9.92 -1.55
CA ASP A 32 9.87 -8.90 -2.56
C ASP A 32 8.72 -7.89 -2.60
N ILE A 33 9.09 -6.61 -2.57
CA ILE A 33 8.17 -5.49 -2.75
C ILE A 33 8.26 -5.08 -4.21
N ASN A 34 7.14 -5.12 -4.92
CA ASN A 34 7.06 -4.73 -6.32
C ASN A 34 6.98 -3.22 -6.47
N TRP A 35 6.24 -2.55 -5.58
CA TRP A 35 6.06 -1.10 -5.59
C TRP A 35 5.60 -0.59 -4.22
N ILE A 36 5.87 0.69 -3.97
CA ILE A 36 5.37 1.46 -2.82
C ILE A 36 4.88 2.80 -3.37
N TYR A 37 3.70 3.24 -2.92
CA TYR A 37 3.16 4.54 -3.22
C TYR A 37 2.51 5.13 -1.97
N GLY A 38 2.65 6.42 -1.70
CA GLY A 38 2.05 7.00 -0.51
C GLY A 38 1.97 8.52 -0.53
N TRP A 39 1.11 9.05 0.33
CA TRP A 39 0.82 10.48 0.41
C TRP A 39 0.37 10.90 1.82
N LYS A 40 0.42 12.21 2.08
CA LYS A 40 -0.06 12.82 3.33
C LYS A 40 -1.59 12.81 3.35
N VAL A 41 -2.17 12.33 4.45
CA VAL A 41 -3.63 12.24 4.65
C VAL A 41 -4.16 13.48 5.36
N ASN A 42 -3.46 13.94 6.39
CA ASN A 42 -3.88 15.09 7.19
C ASN A 42 -2.68 15.83 7.78
N ASP A 43 -2.92 16.98 8.42
CA ASP A 43 -1.87 17.82 8.99
C ASP A 43 -1.23 17.29 10.28
N ASP A 44 -1.74 16.20 10.84
CA ASP A 44 -1.15 15.51 12.00
C ASP A 44 0.00 14.57 11.61
N ASN A 45 0.57 14.75 10.41
CA ASN A 45 1.57 13.88 9.80
C ASN A 45 1.10 12.42 9.66
N LEU A 46 -0.20 12.19 9.48
CA LEU A 46 -0.68 10.87 9.08
C LEU A 46 -0.47 10.69 7.58
N TYR A 47 0.13 9.57 7.20
CA TYR A 47 0.39 9.20 5.81
C TYR A 47 -0.27 7.86 5.50
N GLU A 48 -0.71 7.72 4.25
CA GLU A 48 -1.24 6.48 3.70
C GLU A 48 -0.24 5.94 2.68
N PHE A 49 0.13 4.67 2.83
CA PHE A 49 0.98 3.96 1.90
C PHE A 49 0.25 2.73 1.36
N TYR A 50 0.36 2.52 0.07
CA TYR A 50 0.00 1.28 -0.62
C TYR A 50 1.27 0.56 -1.04
N ILE A 51 1.27 -0.75 -0.83
CA ILE A 51 2.44 -1.60 -1.05
C ILE A 51 1.98 -2.84 -1.79
N GLY A 52 2.57 -3.10 -2.95
CA GLY A 52 2.43 -4.35 -3.67
C GLY A 52 3.53 -5.31 -3.26
N VAL A 53 3.16 -6.45 -2.71
CA VAL A 53 4.10 -7.48 -2.26
C VAL A 53 3.78 -8.77 -2.99
N LYS A 54 4.81 -9.48 -3.43
CA LYS A 54 4.63 -10.81 -4.02
C LYS A 54 4.06 -11.77 -2.95
N ASP A 55 3.09 -12.60 -3.33
CA ASP A 55 2.52 -13.58 -2.40
C ASP A 55 3.59 -14.51 -1.84
N HIS A 56 3.54 -14.74 -0.53
CA HIS A 56 4.59 -15.44 0.21
C HIS A 56 4.05 -16.03 1.51
N ASN A 57 4.60 -17.17 1.93
CA ASN A 57 4.16 -17.88 3.14
C ASN A 57 4.30 -17.05 4.42
N ASN A 58 5.26 -16.12 4.45
CA ASN A 58 5.50 -15.23 5.60
C ASN A 58 4.61 -13.98 5.62
N PHE A 59 3.71 -13.83 4.64
CA PHE A 59 2.92 -12.60 4.50
C PHE A 59 2.14 -12.26 5.76
N HIS A 60 1.45 -13.23 6.37
CA HIS A 60 0.69 -12.97 7.58
C HIS A 60 1.58 -12.51 8.75
N THR A 61 2.74 -13.14 8.94
CA THR A 61 3.74 -12.75 9.93
C THR A 61 4.24 -11.32 9.68
N ALA A 62 4.50 -10.96 8.41
CA ALA A 62 4.92 -9.62 8.05
C ALA A 62 3.87 -8.57 8.44
N ILE A 63 2.59 -8.82 8.16
CA ILE A 63 1.49 -7.91 8.52
C ILE A 63 1.37 -7.74 10.03
N LEU A 64 1.44 -8.83 10.78
CA LEU A 64 1.37 -8.78 12.25
C LEU A 64 2.54 -7.98 12.85
N LEU A 65 3.76 -8.22 12.38
CA LEU A 65 4.93 -7.46 12.83
C LEU A 65 4.80 -5.97 12.49
N LEU A 66 4.36 -5.66 11.27
CA LEU A 66 4.17 -4.28 10.84
C LEU A 66 3.11 -3.56 11.69
N SER A 67 1.99 -4.22 11.97
CA SER A 67 0.89 -3.66 12.76
C SER A 67 1.25 -3.35 14.22
N LYS A 68 2.37 -3.88 14.71
CA LYS A 68 2.91 -3.64 16.06
C LYS A 68 4.10 -2.67 16.05
N THR A 69 4.48 -2.17 14.88
CA THR A 69 5.63 -1.26 14.76
C THR A 69 5.21 0.14 15.22
N VAL A 70 6.09 0.80 15.97
CA VAL A 70 5.88 2.19 16.41
C VAL A 70 5.65 3.08 15.18
N ASP A 71 4.75 4.04 15.35
CA ASP A 71 4.28 4.96 14.30
C ASP A 71 3.40 4.33 13.21
N ILE A 72 3.20 3.01 13.21
CA ILE A 72 2.18 2.37 12.38
C ILE A 72 0.86 2.33 13.16
N GLU A 73 -0.14 3.06 12.67
CA GLU A 73 -1.47 3.11 13.28
C GLU A 73 -2.29 1.88 12.91
N ARG A 74 -2.29 1.54 11.61
CA ARG A 74 -2.99 0.37 11.09
C ARG A 74 -2.38 -0.17 9.81
N VAL A 75 -2.54 -1.48 9.62
CA VAL A 75 -2.17 -2.20 8.41
C VAL A 75 -3.40 -2.95 7.91
N GLU A 76 -3.68 -2.85 6.64
CA GLU A 76 -4.88 -3.40 6.03
C GLU A 76 -4.52 -4.21 4.79
N ILE A 77 -5.07 -5.42 4.70
CA ILE A 77 -4.97 -6.26 3.51
C ILE A 77 -6.15 -5.92 2.62
N LEU A 78 -5.86 -5.54 1.38
CA LEU A 78 -6.87 -5.21 0.38
C LEU A 78 -7.14 -6.46 -0.46
N GLU A 79 -8.24 -7.15 -0.18
CA GLU A 79 -8.60 -8.36 -0.92
C GLU A 79 -9.19 -7.99 -2.28
N ASP A 80 -8.89 -8.82 -3.28
CA ASP A 80 -9.28 -8.62 -4.69
C ASP A 80 -8.81 -7.28 -5.27
N ALA A 81 -7.71 -6.74 -4.74
CA ALA A 81 -7.17 -5.48 -5.18
C ALA A 81 -6.66 -5.54 -6.63
N GLN A 82 -7.09 -4.58 -7.42
CA GLN A 82 -6.60 -4.33 -8.78
C GLN A 82 -5.99 -2.93 -8.84
N LEU A 83 -4.77 -2.83 -9.36
CA LEU A 83 -4.15 -1.54 -9.60
C LEU A 83 -4.80 -0.87 -10.80
N LYS A 84 -5.47 0.26 -10.56
CA LYS A 84 -5.87 1.19 -11.61
C LYS A 84 -4.75 2.20 -11.83
N ARG A 85 -4.39 2.39 -13.09
CA ARG A 85 -3.44 3.41 -13.52
C ARG A 85 -4.19 4.71 -13.82
N ILE A 86 -3.70 5.81 -13.28
CA ILE A 86 -4.14 7.18 -13.61
C ILE A 86 -2.97 7.88 -14.30
N ILE A 87 -3.19 8.39 -15.50
CA ILE A 87 -2.20 9.15 -16.26
C ILE A 87 -2.52 10.62 -16.14
N ILE A 88 -1.52 11.43 -15.78
CA ILE A 88 -1.59 12.89 -15.78
C ILE A 88 -0.70 13.39 -16.92
N ARG A 89 -1.35 13.97 -17.94
CA ARG A 89 -0.69 14.53 -19.12
C ARG A 89 -1.12 15.99 -19.26
N GLU A 90 -0.18 16.92 -19.17
CA GLU A 90 -0.44 18.35 -19.31
C GLU A 90 -1.58 18.87 -18.39
N GLY A 91 -1.64 18.35 -17.16
CA GLY A 91 -2.68 18.69 -16.18
C GLY A 91 -4.04 18.03 -16.41
N LYS A 92 -4.19 17.21 -17.45
CA LYS A 92 -5.41 16.39 -17.67
C LYS A 92 -5.25 15.02 -17.03
N ILE A 93 -6.31 14.59 -16.34
CA ILE A 93 -6.41 13.26 -15.74
C ILE A 93 -7.03 12.32 -16.78
N ILE A 94 -6.35 11.22 -17.08
CA ILE A 94 -6.79 10.18 -18.00
C ILE A 94 -6.86 8.86 -17.21
N GLU A 95 -8.07 8.35 -17.02
CA GLU A 95 -8.34 7.11 -16.26
C GLU A 95 -8.48 5.87 -17.15
N ASP A 96 -8.42 6.05 -18.47
CA ASP A 96 -8.54 4.97 -19.44
C ASP A 96 -7.32 4.03 -19.35
N GLN A 97 -7.58 2.78 -18.96
CA GLN A 97 -6.54 1.75 -18.82
C GLN A 97 -5.96 1.33 -20.17
N SER A 98 -6.64 1.62 -21.28
CA SER A 98 -6.17 1.31 -22.65
C SER A 98 -5.26 2.40 -23.25
N GLU A 99 -5.22 3.58 -22.64
CA GLU A 99 -4.39 4.70 -23.11
C GLU A 99 -2.90 4.33 -23.11
N LYS A 100 -2.16 4.77 -24.13
CA LYS A 100 -0.70 4.57 -24.17
C LYS A 100 0.01 5.55 -23.24
N ILE A 101 0.98 5.02 -22.49
CA ILE A 101 1.91 5.83 -21.70
C ILE A 101 2.93 6.46 -22.66
N ASN A 102 3.05 7.78 -22.58
CA ASN A 102 4.04 8.55 -23.32
C ASN A 102 5.16 9.02 -22.37
N GLU A 103 6.31 9.35 -22.95
CA GLU A 103 7.39 9.98 -22.19
C GLU A 103 6.94 11.35 -21.67
N GLY A 104 7.20 11.62 -20.39
CA GLY A 104 6.75 12.84 -19.70
C GLY A 104 5.40 12.72 -18.98
N ASP A 105 4.68 11.61 -19.16
CA ASP A 105 3.46 11.35 -18.39
C ASP A 105 3.77 11.08 -16.92
N MET A 106 3.03 11.72 -16.01
CA MET A 106 3.02 11.32 -14.60
C MET A 106 2.00 10.19 -14.41
N ILE A 107 2.43 9.09 -13.79
CA ILE A 107 1.60 7.91 -13.61
C ILE A 107 1.38 7.66 -12.12
N ILE A 108 0.12 7.56 -11.72
CA ILE A 108 -0.28 7.21 -10.36
C ILE A 108 -0.97 5.85 -10.40
N TYR A 109 -0.59 4.94 -9.51
CA TYR A 109 -1.23 3.65 -9.35
C TYR A 109 -2.07 3.66 -8.08
N VAL A 110 -3.38 3.46 -8.22
CA VAL A 110 -4.32 3.41 -7.10
C VAL A 110 -4.99 2.05 -7.08
N PRO A 111 -4.90 1.28 -5.98
CA PRO A 111 -5.61 0.02 -5.88
C PRO A 111 -7.11 0.25 -5.67
N VAL A 112 -7.92 -0.50 -6.42
CA VAL A 112 -9.37 -0.64 -6.21
C VAL A 112 -9.64 -2.04 -5.69
N PHE A 113 -10.44 -2.15 -4.63
CA PHE A 113 -10.59 -3.37 -3.85
C PHE A 113 -12.00 -3.46 -3.25
N ASN A 114 -12.43 -4.68 -2.90
CA ASN A 114 -13.80 -4.95 -2.47
C ASN A 114 -13.90 -5.20 -0.96
N LYS A 115 -12.83 -5.69 -0.32
CA LYS A 115 -12.83 -6.03 1.11
C LYS A 115 -11.54 -5.61 1.77
N ILE A 116 -11.65 -5.21 3.02
CA ILE A 116 -10.53 -4.88 3.89
C ILE A 116 -10.47 -5.84 5.06
N LYS A 117 -9.30 -6.42 5.29
CA LYS A 117 -8.93 -7.06 6.57
C LYS A 117 -7.87 -6.22 7.27
N GLY A 118 -8.26 -5.55 8.35
CA GLY A 118 -7.41 -4.61 9.09
C GLY A 118 -6.76 -5.22 10.33
N TYR A 119 -5.59 -4.67 10.66
CA TYR A 119 -4.77 -4.98 11.82
C TYR A 119 -4.31 -3.68 12.46
N SER A 120 -4.48 -3.54 13.77
CA SER A 120 -3.98 -2.40 14.54
C SER A 120 -3.49 -2.92 15.88
N TRP A 121 -2.25 -2.60 16.23
CA TRP A 121 -1.61 -3.05 17.48
C TRP A 121 -1.66 -4.58 17.71
N GLY A 122 -1.71 -5.35 16.62
CA GLY A 122 -1.81 -6.82 16.65
C GLY A 122 -3.22 -7.38 16.80
N GLU A 123 -4.26 -6.55 16.92
CA GLU A 123 -5.66 -6.95 16.91
C GLU A 123 -6.25 -6.92 15.49
N THR A 124 -7.21 -7.80 15.20
CA THR A 124 -7.80 -7.95 13.86
C THR A 124 -9.23 -7.41 13.79
N TYR A 125 -9.55 -6.67 12.74
CA TYR A 125 -10.92 -6.30 12.39
C TYR A 125 -11.21 -6.49 10.90
N VAL A 126 -12.48 -6.72 10.56
CA VAL A 126 -12.92 -6.91 9.17
C VAL A 126 -13.93 -5.83 8.83
N LYS A 127 -13.73 -5.14 7.70
CA LYS A 127 -14.67 -4.14 7.19
C LYS A 127 -14.95 -4.43 5.71
N SER A 128 -16.21 -4.75 5.41
CA SER A 128 -16.70 -4.81 4.04
C SER A 128 -16.91 -3.40 3.50
N ILE A 129 -16.50 -3.13 2.27
CA ILE A 129 -16.83 -1.89 1.57
C ILE A 129 -17.96 -2.24 0.60
N HIS A 130 -19.09 -1.53 0.72
CA HIS A 130 -20.22 -1.65 -0.21
C HIS A 130 -20.00 -0.75 -1.43
#